data_AF-A0A6A9SWJ8-F1
#
_entry.id   AF-A0A6A9SWJ8-F1
#
_cell.length_a   1.000
_cell.length_b   1.000
_cell.length_c   1.000
_cell.angle_alpha   90.00
_cell.angle_beta   90.00
_cell.angle_gamma   90.00
#
_symmetry.space_group_name_H-M   'P 1'
#
loop_
_entity.id
_entity.type
_entity.pdbx_description
1 polymer ?
#
loop_
_entity_poly.entity_id
_entity_poly.type
_entity_poly.pdbx_seq_one_letter_code
_entity_poly.pdbx_strand_id
1 'polypeptide(L)'
;MSRQMNTVVSGDESEIHDEPHIRDRRITVSHIHTLVEERGLDARTVADRFDLTASDVYHALAYYHDHPEEMRAVEERRRELQEAAADDPKIITGPEDLPDS
;
A
#
# COMPACT_ATOMS: atom_id res chain seq x y z
N MET A 1 -12.27 -24.50 14.55
CA MET A 1 -11.81 -24.06 13.22
C MET A 1 -11.75 -22.54 13.28
N SER A 2 -10.62 -22.00 13.73
CA SER A 2 -10.38 -20.56 13.74
C SER A 2 -10.35 -20.13 12.28
N ARG A 3 -11.35 -19.35 11.85
CA ARG A 3 -11.27 -18.65 10.57
C ARG A 3 -10.04 -17.77 10.71
N GLN A 4 -8.93 -18.09 10.04
CA GLN A 4 -7.83 -17.15 9.92
C GLN A 4 -8.47 -15.91 9.28
N MET A 5 -8.62 -14.85 10.07
CA MET A 5 -9.15 -13.59 9.58
C MET A 5 -8.04 -13.08 8.66
N ASN A 6 -8.12 -13.30 7.34
CA ASN A 6 -7.05 -12.87 6.42
C ASN A 6 -7.03 -11.33 6.40
N THR A 7 -6.38 -10.69 7.37
CA THR A 7 -6.40 -9.23 7.52
C THR A 7 -5.92 -8.54 6.25
N VAL A 8 -5.01 -9.16 5.51
CA VAL A 8 -4.57 -8.70 4.19
C VAL A 8 -5.34 -9.45 3.10
N VAL A 9 -5.75 -8.70 2.07
CA VAL A 9 -6.30 -9.21 0.81
C VAL A 9 -5.27 -8.90 -0.27
N SER A 10 -4.88 -9.91 -1.07
CA SER A 10 -3.98 -9.71 -2.22
C SER A 10 -4.63 -8.79 -3.25
N GLY A 11 -3.82 -8.06 -4.01
CA GLY A 11 -4.30 -7.18 -5.07
C GLY A 11 -5.09 -7.95 -6.14
N ASP A 12 -4.63 -9.14 -6.50
CA ASP A 12 -5.25 -9.97 -7.56
C ASP A 12 -6.62 -10.55 -7.15
N GLU A 13 -6.92 -10.58 -5.85
CA GLU A 13 -8.18 -11.10 -5.30
C GLU A 13 -9.14 -9.98 -4.88
N SER A 14 -8.83 -8.72 -5.23
CA SER A 14 -9.54 -7.55 -4.73
C SER A 14 -10.22 -6.71 -5.80
N GLU A 15 -11.42 -6.24 -5.45
CA GLU A 15 -12.21 -5.31 -6.24
C GLU A 15 -11.93 -3.84 -5.87
N ILE A 16 -11.17 -3.57 -4.79
CA ILE A 16 -10.99 -2.21 -4.27
C ILE A 16 -9.59 -1.63 -4.49
N HIS A 17 -8.57 -2.47 -4.69
CA HIS A 17 -7.19 -2.04 -4.90
C HIS A 17 -6.34 -3.15 -5.54
N ASP A 18 -5.51 -2.79 -6.52
CA ASP A 18 -4.65 -3.72 -7.28
C ASP A 18 -3.36 -4.11 -6.54
N GLU A 19 -3.24 -3.79 -5.25
CA GLU A 19 -2.07 -4.09 -4.42
C GLU A 19 -2.53 -4.76 -3.12
N PRO A 20 -1.70 -5.57 -2.45
CA PRO A 20 -2.02 -6.11 -1.13
C PRO A 20 -2.40 -5.00 -0.15
N HIS A 21 -3.56 -5.14 0.49
CA HIS A 21 -4.14 -4.13 1.37
C HIS A 21 -4.90 -4.76 2.53
N ILE A 22 -5.11 -3.97 3.58
CA ILE A 22 -5.97 -4.35 4.69
C ILE A 22 -7.40 -4.55 4.19
N ARG A 23 -8.05 -5.66 4.57
CA ARG A 23 -9.45 -5.95 4.21
C ARG A 23 -10.35 -4.74 4.46
N ASP A 24 -11.23 -4.46 3.51
CA ASP A 24 -12.20 -3.36 3.56
C ASP A 24 -11.57 -1.96 3.70
N ARG A 25 -10.29 -1.81 3.33
CA ARG A 25 -9.53 -0.54 3.38
C ARG A 25 -8.58 -0.44 2.19
N ARG A 26 -8.40 0.76 1.62
CA ARG A 26 -7.38 1.02 0.57
C ARG A 26 -6.00 1.33 1.15
N ILE A 27 -5.66 0.73 2.29
CA ILE A 27 -4.36 0.94 2.96
C ILE A 27 -3.47 -0.24 2.60
N THR A 28 -2.45 0.02 1.78
CA THR A 28 -1.60 -1.03 1.23
C THR A 28 -0.56 -1.52 2.23
N VAL A 29 -0.13 -2.76 2.05
CA VAL A 29 0.93 -3.39 2.83
C VAL A 29 2.26 -2.64 2.64
N SER A 30 2.61 -2.25 1.40
CA SER A 30 3.78 -1.41 1.12
C SER A 30 3.73 -0.08 1.90
N HIS A 31 2.56 0.58 1.96
CA HIS A 31 2.42 1.83 2.71
C HIS A 31 2.67 1.65 4.21
N ILE A 32 2.15 0.58 4.81
CA ILE A 32 2.38 0.27 6.23
C ILE A 32 3.87 -0.01 6.49
N HIS A 33 4.51 -0.82 5.64
CA HIS A 33 5.94 -1.10 5.72
C HIS A 33 6.78 0.19 5.69
N THR A 34 6.55 1.07 4.71
CA THR A 34 7.25 2.36 4.62
C THR A 34 7.07 3.21 5.87
N LEU A 35 5.87 3.27 6.43
CA LEU A 35 5.65 4.08 7.64
C LEU A 35 6.40 3.52 8.86
N VAL A 36 6.34 2.20 9.08
CA VAL A 36 6.89 1.59 10.29
C VAL A 36 8.40 1.36 10.17
N GLU A 37 8.85 0.69 9.11
CA GLU A 37 10.24 0.23 8.99
C GLU A 37 11.15 1.28 8.34
N GLU A 38 10.68 2.00 7.32
CA GLU A 38 11.52 3.01 6.64
C GLU A 38 11.48 4.38 7.34
N ARG A 39 10.30 4.79 7.82
CA ARG A 39 10.10 6.09 8.49
C ARG A 39 10.11 6.00 10.02
N GLY A 40 10.22 4.80 10.58
CA GLY A 40 10.40 4.58 12.02
C GLY A 40 9.20 4.94 12.90
N LEU A 41 7.98 4.96 12.35
CA LEU A 41 6.77 5.19 13.15
C LEU A 41 6.43 3.95 13.99
N ASP A 42 6.01 4.15 15.24
CA ASP A 42 5.52 3.05 16.08
C ASP A 42 4.22 2.47 15.49
N ALA A 43 4.07 1.14 15.55
CA ALA A 43 2.91 0.43 15.00
C ALA A 43 1.59 0.94 15.57
N ARG A 44 1.54 1.36 16.85
CA ARG A 44 0.34 1.96 17.45
C ARG A 44 0.04 3.33 16.85
N THR A 45 1.06 4.12 16.53
CA THR A 45 0.87 5.43 15.88
C THR A 45 0.27 5.27 14.48
N VAL A 46 0.71 4.25 13.73
CA VAL A 46 0.12 3.92 12.43
C VAL A 46 -1.32 3.41 12.62
N ALA A 47 -1.54 2.54 13.59
CA ALA A 47 -2.87 2.01 13.91
C ALA A 47 -3.88 3.13 14.22
N ASP A 48 -3.52 4.04 15.13
CA ASP A 48 -4.37 5.17 15.53
C ASP A 48 -4.66 6.13 14.36
N ARG A 49 -3.68 6.37 13.49
CA ARG A 49 -3.84 7.28 12.34
C ARG A 49 -4.84 6.77 11.31
N PHE A 50 -4.91 5.46 11.14
CA PHE A 50 -5.65 4.83 10.04
C PHE A 50 -6.87 4.02 10.51
N ASP A 51 -7.27 4.15 11.78
CA ASP A 51 -8.37 3.38 12.38
C ASP A 51 -8.17 1.87 12.18
N LEU A 52 -6.96 1.40 12.45
CA LEU A 52 -6.57 -0.02 12.42
C LEU A 52 -6.30 -0.50 13.84
N THR A 53 -6.29 -1.82 14.03
CA THR A 53 -5.71 -2.39 15.25
C THR A 53 -4.19 -2.51 15.09
N ALA A 54 -3.44 -2.51 16.19
CA ALA A 54 -2.01 -2.82 16.15
C ALA A 54 -1.75 -4.23 15.56
N SER A 55 -2.68 -5.17 15.77
CA SER A 55 -2.62 -6.51 15.15
C SER A 55 -2.67 -6.42 13.63
N ASP A 56 -3.49 -5.54 13.06
CA ASP A 56 -3.59 -5.38 11.61
C ASP A 56 -2.29 -4.85 11.00
N VAL A 57 -1.65 -3.92 11.69
CA VAL A 57 -0.33 -3.39 11.30
C VAL A 57 0.71 -4.51 11.30
N TYR A 58 0.78 -5.31 12.36
CA TYR A 58 1.73 -6.44 12.41
C TYR A 58 1.41 -7.54 11.39
N HIS A 59 0.13 -7.80 11.11
CA HIS A 59 -0.25 -8.74 10.06
C HIS A 59 0.17 -8.24 8.66
N ALA A 60 0.05 -6.94 8.39
CA ALA A 60 0.56 -6.37 7.15
C ALA A 60 2.08 -6.49 7.04
N LEU A 61 2.82 -6.20 8.11
CA LEU A 61 4.28 -6.36 8.13
C LEU A 61 4.70 -7.83 7.92
N ALA A 62 4.01 -8.77 8.58
CA ALA A 62 4.24 -10.20 8.35
C ALA A 62 3.97 -10.57 6.89
N TYR A 63 2.85 -10.10 6.33
CA TYR A 63 2.53 -10.34 4.92
C TYR A 63 3.60 -9.81 3.97
N TYR A 64 4.09 -8.57 4.20
CA TYR A 64 5.15 -7.97 3.39
C TYR A 64 6.40 -8.87 3.31
N HIS A 65 6.85 -9.36 4.47
CA HIS A 65 8.05 -10.19 4.57
C HIS A 65 7.84 -11.63 4.07
N ASP A 66 6.63 -12.15 4.19
CA ASP A 66 6.27 -13.50 3.71
C ASP A 66 6.04 -13.54 2.19
N HIS A 67 5.78 -12.41 1.53
CA HIS A 67 5.45 -12.32 0.10
C HIS A 67 6.40 -11.39 -0.70
N PRO A 68 7.73 -11.62 -0.68
CA PRO A 68 8.69 -10.71 -1.31
C PRO A 68 8.59 -10.64 -2.84
N GLU A 69 8.04 -11.66 -3.50
CA GLU A 69 7.82 -11.65 -4.96
C GLU A 69 6.67 -10.72 -5.34
N GLU A 70 5.54 -10.83 -4.65
CA GLU A 70 4.38 -9.95 -4.85
C GLU A 70 4.74 -8.50 -4.55
N MET A 71 5.48 -8.25 -3.45
CA MET A 71 5.91 -6.88 -3.12
C MET A 71 6.85 -6.29 -4.17
N ARG A 72 7.74 -7.08 -4.79
CA ARG A 72 8.57 -6.61 -5.90
C ARG A 72 7.74 -6.25 -7.13
N ALA A 73 6.76 -7.08 -7.48
CA ALA A 73 5.86 -6.81 -8.60
C ALA A 73 5.05 -5.53 -8.39
N VAL A 74 4.60 -5.26 -7.15
CA VAL A 74 3.93 -4.00 -6.78
C VAL A 74 4.84 -2.79 -7.02
N GLU A 75 6.10 -2.85 -6.57
CA GLU A 75 7.05 -1.74 -6.74
C GLU A 75 7.42 -1.52 -8.21
N GLU A 76 7.58 -2.60 -8.99
CA GLU A 76 7.79 -2.52 -10.44
C GLU A 76 6.61 -1.87 -11.15
N ARG A 77 5.38 -2.32 -10.87
CA ARG A 77 4.16 -1.74 -11.45
C ARG A 77 4.00 -0.26 -11.09
N ARG A 78 4.29 0.13 -9.83
CA ARG A 78 4.27 1.54 -9.42
C ARG A 78 5.25 2.38 -10.23
N ARG A 79 6.47 1.87 -10.43
CA ARG A 79 7.48 2.55 -11.24
C ARG A 79 7.02 2.73 -12.68
N GLU A 80 6.52 1.67 -13.31
CA GLU A 80 6.00 1.71 -14.69
C GLU A 80 4.88 2.74 -14.84
N LEU A 81 3.92 2.77 -13.90
CA LEU A 81 2.84 3.75 -13.91
C LEU A 81 3.36 5.19 -13.74
N GLN A 82 4.37 5.40 -12.90
CA GLN A 82 4.97 6.71 -12.70
C GLN A 82 5.76 7.18 -13.93
N GLU A 83 6.52 6.29 -14.57
CA GLU A 83 7.25 6.56 -15.81
C GLU A 83 6.27 6.89 -16.95
N ALA A 84 5.23 6.07 -17.13
CA ALA A 84 4.21 6.31 -18.15
C ALA A 84 3.45 7.63 -17.91
N ALA A 85 3.21 8.00 -16.65
CA ALA A 85 2.61 9.27 -16.29
C ALA A 85 3.50 10.47 -16.60
N ALA A 86 4.80 10.36 -16.37
CA ALA A 86 5.77 11.43 -16.66
C ALA A 86 5.89 11.72 -18.17
N ASP A 87 5.67 10.70 -19.02
CA ASP A 87 5.73 10.83 -20.47
C ASP A 87 4.40 11.32 -21.10
N ASP A 88 3.29 11.33 -20.35
CA ASP A 88 1.99 11.83 -20.82
C ASP A 88 1.70 13.25 -20.30
N PRO A 89 1.80 14.29 -21.14
CA PRO A 89 1.57 15.68 -20.74
C PRO A 89 0.12 15.99 -20.32
N LYS A 90 -0.80 15.02 -20.39
CA LYS A 90 -2.17 15.17 -19.88
C LYS A 90 -2.32 14.70 -18.43
N ILE A 91 -1.35 13.98 -17.89
CA ILE A 91 -1.39 13.48 -16.52
C ILE A 91 -0.70 14.50 -15.62
N ILE A 92 -1.46 15.06 -14.68
CA ILE A 92 -0.95 16.02 -13.69
C ILE A 92 -0.25 15.22 -12.59
N THR A 93 1.07 15.29 -12.55
CA THR A 93 1.92 14.55 -11.59
C THR A 93 2.46 15.46 -10.47
N GLY A 94 2.53 16.77 -10.72
CA GLY A 94 2.96 17.78 -9.77
C GLY A 94 2.20 19.11 -9.90
N PRO A 95 2.34 20.01 -8.91
CA PRO A 95 1.73 21.34 -8.96
C PRO A 95 2.20 22.19 -10.17
N GLU A 96 3.39 21.92 -10.71
CA GLU A 96 3.92 22.53 -11.93
C GLU A 96 3.15 22.14 -13.20
N ASP A 97 2.43 21.02 -13.18
CA ASP A 97 1.63 20.52 -14.31
C ASP A 97 0.22 21.13 -14.34
N LEU A 98 -0.12 21.98 -13.36
CA LEU A 98 -1.43 22.63 -13.29
C LEU A 98 -1.55 23.69 -14.38
N PRO A 99 -2.68 23.73 -15.13
CA PRO A 99 -2.92 24.79 -16.09
C PRO A 99 -3.01 26.14 -15.38
N ASP A 100 -2.30 27.15 -15.88
CA ASP A 100 -2.47 28.54 -15.45
C ASP A 100 -3.95 28.93 -15.63
N SER A 101 -4.60 29.31 -14.51
CA SER A 101 -6.02 29.67 -14.46
C SER A 101 -6.33 31.04 -15.05
#